data_AF-A0A352SB01-F1
#
_entry.id   AF-A0A352SB01-F1
#
_cell.length_a   1.000
_cell.length_b   1.000
_cell.length_c   1.000
_cell.angle_alpha   90.00
_cell.angle_beta   90.00
_cell.angle_gamma   90.00
#
_symmetry.space_group_name_H-M   'P 1'
#
loop_
_entity.id
_entity.type
_entity.pdbx_description
1 polymer ?
#
loop_
_entity_poly.entity_id
_entity_poly.type
_entity_poly.pdbx_seq_one_letter_code
_entity_poly.pdbx_strand_id
1 'polypeptide(L)' 'PAMTDVIAGQVPMMFVDVAAGIANVKAGRMRALAVTTAQRSRLLPDLPP' A
#
# COMPACT_ATOMS: atom_id res chain seq x y z
N PRO A 1 -13.93 2.98 2.84
CA PRO A 1 -14.39 1.74 3.52
C PRO A 1 -13.33 0.62 3.50
N ALA A 2 -12.86 0.15 2.34
CA ALA A 2 -11.87 -0.95 2.31
C ALA A 2 -10.52 -0.62 2.99
N MET A 3 -9.99 0.60 2.79
CA MET A 3 -8.72 1.02 3.41
C MET A 3 -8.80 1.18 4.93
N THR A 4 -9.94 1.64 5.43
CA THR A 4 -10.18 1.73 6.88
C THR A 4 -10.23 0.34 7.51
N ASP A 5 -10.78 -0.66 6.81
CA ASP A 5 -10.87 -2.03 7.31
C ASP A 5 -9.49 -2.70 7.42
N VAL A 6 -8.57 -2.41 6.48
CA VAL A 6 -7.18 -2.89 6.56
C VAL A 6 -6.42 -2.20 7.69
N ILE A 7 -6.57 -0.88 7.85
CA ILE A 7 -5.94 -0.13 8.95
C ILE A 7 -6.45 -0.62 10.31
N ALA A 8 -7.74 -0.94 10.40
CA ALA A 8 -8.37 -1.48 11.61
C ALA A 8 -8.09 -2.99 11.83
N GLY A 9 -7.41 -3.66 10.88
CA GLY A 9 -7.09 -5.09 10.97
C GLY A 9 -8.28 -6.03 10.73
N GLN A 10 -9.41 -5.52 10.22
CA GLN A 10 -10.59 -6.32 9.88
C GLN A 10 -10.38 -7.15 8.60
N VAL A 11 -9.56 -6.65 7.68
CA VAL A 11 -9.20 -7.34 6.43
C VAL A 11 -7.66 -7.43 6.35
N PRO A 12 -7.10 -8.60 5.99
CA PRO A 12 -5.66 -8.82 6.06
C PRO A 12 -4.86 -8.01 5.03
N MET A 13 -5.43 -7.74 3.85
CA MET A 13 -4.76 -6.99 2.78
C MET A 13 -5.78 -6.44 1.78
N MET A 14 -5.35 -5.44 1.01
CA MET A 14 -6.10 -4.94 -0.14
C MET A 14 -5.17 -4.49 -1.26
N PHE A 15 -5.70 -4.44 -2.48
CA PHE A 15 -5.08 -3.71 -3.58
C PHE A 15 -5.60 -2.28 -3.57
N VAL A 16 -4.68 -1.32 -3.69
CA VAL A 16 -4.99 0.11 -3.67
C VAL A 16 -4.16 0.82 -4.71
N ASP A 17 -4.71 1.89 -5.27
CA ASP A 17 -3.92 2.82 -6.05
C ASP A 17 -2.83 3.46 -5.17
N VAL A 18 -1.62 3.55 -5.72
CA VAL A 18 -0.44 4.06 -4.99
C VAL A 18 -0.69 5.49 -4.50
N ALA A 19 -1.34 6.35 -5.28
CA ALA A 19 -1.59 7.73 -4.89
C ALA A 19 -2.52 7.82 -3.67
N ALA A 20 -3.49 6.91 -3.55
CA ALA A 20 -4.39 6.85 -2.40
C ALA A 20 -3.73 6.22 -1.16
N GLY A 21 -2.85 5.24 -1.35
CA GLY A 21 -2.22 4.48 -0.25
C GLY A 21 -0.96 5.11 0.35
N ILE A 22 -0.19 5.88 -0.43
CA ILE A 22 1.18 6.26 -0.07
C ILE A 22 1.30 7.07 1.23
N ALA A 23 0.32 7.93 1.52
CA ALA A 23 0.32 8.72 2.76
C ALA A 23 0.23 7.84 4.01
N ASN A 24 -0.61 6.81 3.98
CA ASN A 24 -0.78 5.88 5.09
C ASN A 24 0.42 4.93 5.24
N VAL A 25 1.06 4.55 4.12
CA VAL A 25 2.29 3.76 4.12
C VAL A 25 3.44 4.56 4.74
N LYS A 26 3.64 5.82 4.30
CA LYS A 26 4.67 6.71 4.86
C LYS A 26 4.42 7.07 6.32
N ALA A 27 3.16 7.17 6.74
CA ALA A 27 2.79 7.39 8.13
C ALA A 27 2.91 6.13 9.02
N GLY A 28 3.30 4.98 8.46
CA GLY A 28 3.45 3.73 9.20
C GLY A 28 2.14 3.06 9.64
N ARG A 29 0.98 3.55 9.16
CA ARG A 29 -0.34 2.99 9.47
C ARG A 29 -0.67 1.75 8.66
N MET A 30 0.00 1.57 7.52
CA MET A 30 -0.11 0.39 6.67
C MET A 30 1.27 -0.03 6.18
N ARG A 31 1.45 -1.33 5.95
CA ARG A 31 2.65 -1.87 5.31
C ARG A 31 2.36 -2.18 3.84
N ALA A 32 3.05 -1.50 2.94
CA ALA A 32 3.03 -1.88 1.53
C ALA A 32 3.90 -3.13 1.30
N LEU A 33 3.43 -4.05 0.45
CA LEU A 33 4.08 -5.34 0.23
C LEU A 33 4.69 -5.47 -1.17
N ALA A 34 4.03 -4.94 -2.19
CA ALA A 34 4.46 -4.98 -3.59
C ALA A 34 3.77 -3.86 -4.40
N VAL A 35 4.23 -3.64 -5.63
CA VAL A 35 3.54 -2.81 -6.63
C VAL A 35 3.06 -3.68 -7.78
N THR A 36 1.97 -3.33 -8.45
CA THR A 36 1.45 -4.11 -9.60
C THR A 36 2.08 -3.72 -10.94
N THR A 37 3.11 -2.89 -10.93
CA THR A 37 3.82 -2.43 -12.13
C THR A 37 4.99 -3.37 -12.44
N ALA A 38 5.26 -3.64 -13.73
CA ALA A 38 6.34 -4.53 -14.15
C ALA A 38 7.75 -4.08 -13.72
N GLN A 39 7.91 -2.80 -13.42
CA GLN A 39 9.14 -2.21 -12.89
C GLN A 39 8.85 -1.59 -11.53
N ARG A 40 9.88 -1.47 -10.67
CA ARG A 40 9.74 -0.81 -9.37
C ARG A 40 9.21 0.61 -9.54
N SER A 41 8.27 1.00 -8.68
CA SER A 41 7.73 2.36 -8.68
C SER A 41 8.76 3.34 -8.13
N ARG A 42 8.97 4.48 -8.81
CA ARG A 42 9.80 5.58 -8.29
C ARG A 42 9.30 6.14 -6.95
N LEU A 43 8.00 5.99 -6.67
CA LEU A 43 7.40 6.43 -5.41
C LEU A 43 7.62 5.46 -4.26
N LEU A 44 7.87 4.17 -4.58
CA LEU A 44 8.04 3.07 -3.63
C LEU A 44 9.19 2.17 -4.11
N PRO A 45 10.43 2.68 -4.17
CA PRO A 45 11.56 1.97 -4.76
C PRO A 45 12.01 0.74 -3.96
N ASP A 46 11.63 0.67 -2.68
CA ASP A 46 11.95 -0.44 -1.80
C ASP A 46 11.03 -1.66 -2.01
N LEU A 47 9.90 -1.47 -2.71
CA LEU A 47 8.94 -2.54 -2.95
C LEU A 47 9.28 -3.30 -4.24
N PRO A 48 9.15 -4.64 -4.24
CA PRO A 48 9.25 -5.42 -5.44
C PRO A 48 8.03 -5.21 -6.38
N PRO A 49 8.22 -5.43 -7.69
CA PRO A 49 7.13 -5.73 -8.63
C PRO A 49 6.34 -6.99 -8.25
#